data_AF-A0A9X1L3W4-F1
#
_entry.id   AF-A0A9X1L3W4-F1
#
_cell.length_a   1.000
_cell.length_b   1.000
_cell.length_c   1.000
_cell.angle_alpha   90.00
_cell.angle_beta   90.00
_cell.angle_gamma   90.00
#
_symmetry.space_group_name_H-M   'P 1'
#
loop_
_entity.id
_entity.type
_entity.pdbx_description
1 polymer ?
#
loop_
_entity_poly.entity_id
_entity_poly.type
_entity_poly.pdbx_seq_one_letter_code
_entity_poly.pdbx_strand_id
1 'polypeptide(L)'
;MMKEQLDIFFQNPFSYIFGIILLGFYFFLKRKLENLADKEDVDGITRKVESVKKEFNEDLETLKAELEVLKSNRISLIQEKKKAIYDFWTAVNSYFCKLDYYLSAQIKSNVEKKEYLLKLDNKFDLLSEKASMFNLVLYEEIDDETDGIILELFDVFHDMEQLIRKTIVLLVGCHNEEGKIKNNDVLIEIYKNATNSKNVLNQKYSILLDKLKYSIRLILDKTNQIK
;
A
#
# COMPACT_ATOMS: atom_id res chain seq x y z
N MET A 1 -67.47 -32.02 -69.89
CA MET A 1 -67.30 -30.56 -69.84
C MET A 1 -65.87 -30.11 -69.49
N MET A 2 -65.09 -30.85 -68.69
CA MET A 2 -63.68 -30.51 -68.40
C MET A 2 -62.68 -30.88 -69.52
N LYS A 3 -63.02 -31.83 -70.41
CA LYS A 3 -62.16 -32.24 -71.54
C LYS A 3 -62.10 -31.22 -72.69
N GLU A 4 -63.22 -30.59 -73.03
CA GLU A 4 -63.26 -29.58 -74.12
C GLU A 4 -62.52 -28.28 -73.77
N GLN A 5 -62.47 -27.90 -72.48
CA GLN A 5 -61.67 -26.75 -72.06
C GLN A 5 -60.16 -27.02 -72.07
N LEU A 6 -59.76 -28.30 -72.03
CA LEU A 6 -58.35 -28.68 -72.16
C LEU A 6 -57.91 -28.55 -73.62
N ASP A 7 -58.69 -29.03 -74.58
CA ASP A 7 -58.31 -29.02 -76.00
C ASP A 7 -58.15 -27.59 -76.58
N ILE A 8 -58.94 -26.63 -76.09
CA ILE A 8 -58.81 -25.19 -76.43
C ILE A 8 -57.48 -24.62 -75.92
N PHE A 9 -56.97 -25.13 -74.79
CA PHE A 9 -55.71 -24.69 -74.21
C PHE A 9 -54.49 -25.22 -74.99
N PHE A 10 -54.61 -26.41 -75.60
CA PHE A 10 -53.55 -27.07 -76.38
C PHE A 10 -53.44 -26.57 -77.84
N GLN A 11 -54.48 -25.94 -78.41
CA GLN A 11 -54.45 -25.45 -79.80
C GLN A 11 -53.84 -24.05 -79.98
N ASN A 12 -53.65 -23.29 -78.90
CA ASN A 12 -53.19 -21.90 -78.99
C ASN A 12 -51.68 -21.83 -78.71
N PRO A 13 -50.79 -21.66 -79.70
CA PRO A 13 -49.33 -21.68 -79.48
C PRO A 13 -48.87 -20.59 -78.51
N PHE A 14 -49.67 -19.53 -78.32
CA PHE A 14 -49.43 -18.47 -77.35
C PHE A 14 -49.58 -18.90 -75.88
N SER A 15 -50.44 -19.88 -75.55
CA SER A 15 -50.61 -20.35 -74.16
C SER A 15 -49.36 -21.06 -73.63
N TYR A 16 -48.67 -21.79 -74.51
CA TYR A 16 -47.39 -22.44 -74.21
C TYR A 16 -46.27 -21.43 -73.96
N ILE A 17 -46.15 -20.41 -74.82
CA ILE A 17 -45.17 -19.35 -74.66
C ILE A 17 -45.42 -18.61 -73.34
N PHE A 18 -46.68 -18.31 -73.04
CA PHE A 18 -47.06 -17.66 -71.79
C PHE A 18 -46.76 -18.54 -70.56
N GLY A 19 -47.00 -19.85 -70.66
CA GLY A 19 -46.66 -20.83 -69.64
C GLY A 19 -45.15 -20.89 -69.37
N ILE A 20 -44.32 -20.91 -70.42
CA ILE A 20 -42.85 -20.92 -70.30
C ILE A 20 -42.33 -19.63 -69.68
N ILE A 21 -42.90 -18.47 -70.05
CA ILE A 21 -42.55 -17.16 -69.47
C ILE A 21 -42.90 -17.12 -67.98
N LEU A 22 -44.08 -17.60 -67.58
CA LEU A 22 -44.50 -17.70 -66.18
C LEU A 22 -43.59 -18.63 -65.36
N LEU A 23 -43.19 -19.77 -65.93
CA LEU A 23 -42.29 -20.72 -65.30
C LEU A 23 -40.88 -20.13 -65.11
N GLY A 24 -40.37 -19.43 -66.12
CA GLY A 24 -39.11 -18.68 -66.03
C GLY A 24 -39.16 -17.56 -64.98
N PHE A 25 -40.28 -16.84 -64.90
CA PHE A 25 -40.48 -15.80 -63.90
C PHE A 25 -40.58 -16.37 -62.48
N TYR A 26 -41.25 -17.52 -62.31
CA TYR A 26 -41.30 -18.23 -61.03
C TYR A 26 -39.92 -18.68 -60.55
N PHE A 27 -39.10 -19.28 -61.44
CA PHE A 27 -37.72 -19.65 -61.09
C PHE A 27 -36.84 -18.44 -60.77
N PHE A 28 -37.03 -17.33 -61.49
CA PHE A 28 -36.30 -16.09 -61.24
C PHE A 28 -36.69 -15.48 -59.88
N LEU A 29 -37.98 -15.41 -59.55
CA LEU A 29 -38.47 -14.95 -58.25
C LEU A 29 -38.01 -15.88 -57.13
N LYS A 30 -38.07 -17.20 -57.32
CA LYS A 30 -37.61 -18.19 -56.33
C LYS A 30 -36.12 -18.01 -56.00
N ARG A 31 -35.26 -17.91 -57.01
CA ARG A 31 -33.82 -17.63 -56.79
C ARG A 31 -33.57 -16.25 -56.16
N LYS A 32 -34.37 -15.25 -56.51
CA LYS A 32 -34.24 -13.91 -55.94
C LYS A 32 -34.65 -13.88 -54.46
N LEU A 33 -35.70 -14.61 -54.09
CA LEU A 33 -36.16 -14.78 -52.71
C LEU A 33 -35.18 -15.60 -51.87
N GLU A 34 -34.65 -16.70 -52.40
CA GLU A 34 -33.61 -17.51 -51.74
C GLU A 34 -32.35 -16.67 -51.46
N ASN A 35 -31.86 -15.92 -52.45
CA ASN A 35 -30.72 -15.01 -52.27
C ASN A 35 -30.99 -13.84 -51.30
N LEU A 36 -32.26 -13.48 -51.07
CA LEU A 36 -32.66 -12.44 -50.12
C LEU A 36 -32.69 -13.02 -48.70
N ALA A 37 -33.24 -14.22 -48.53
CA ALA A 37 -33.22 -14.93 -47.24
C ALA A 37 -31.78 -15.23 -46.78
N ASP A 38 -30.92 -15.72 -47.68
CA ASP A 38 -29.50 -15.96 -47.36
C ASP A 38 -28.77 -14.65 -46.98
N LYS A 39 -29.13 -13.52 -47.59
CA LYS A 39 -28.56 -12.20 -47.23
C LYS A 39 -29.05 -11.71 -45.88
N GLU A 40 -30.34 -11.87 -45.58
CA GLU A 40 -30.91 -11.49 -44.29
C GLU A 40 -30.33 -12.33 -43.15
N ASP A 41 -30.11 -13.64 -43.38
CA ASP A 41 -29.45 -14.53 -42.42
C ASP A 41 -27.97 -14.16 -42.21
N VAL A 42 -27.23 -13.87 -43.28
CA VAL A 42 -25.83 -13.41 -43.18
C VAL A 42 -25.73 -12.06 -42.47
N ASP A 43 -26.65 -11.12 -42.73
CA ASP A 43 -26.72 -9.83 -42.04
C ASP A 43 -27.06 -10.02 -40.56
N GLY A 44 -27.98 -10.93 -40.24
CA GLY A 44 -28.34 -11.28 -38.87
C GLY A 44 -27.18 -11.89 -38.09
N ILE A 45 -26.45 -12.83 -38.71
CA ILE A 45 -25.23 -13.42 -38.15
C ILE A 45 -24.16 -12.33 -37.96
N THR A 46 -23.93 -11.48 -38.96
CA THR A 46 -22.94 -10.39 -38.89
C THR A 46 -23.24 -9.44 -37.75
N ARG A 47 -24.49 -8.98 -37.60
CA ARG A 47 -24.91 -8.13 -36.48
C ARG A 47 -24.70 -8.78 -35.13
N LYS A 48 -24.97 -10.09 -35.02
CA LYS A 48 -24.77 -10.84 -33.78
C LYS A 48 -23.29 -11.02 -33.45
N VAL A 49 -22.45 -11.23 -34.46
CA VAL A 49 -20.98 -11.27 -34.29
C VAL A 49 -20.47 -9.90 -33.86
N GLU A 50 -20.96 -8.82 -34.47
CA GLU A 50 -20.60 -7.45 -34.09
C GLU A 50 -21.08 -7.09 -32.69
N SER A 51 -22.29 -7.49 -32.28
CA SER A 51 -22.80 -7.25 -30.94
C SER A 51 -21.98 -8.01 -29.90
N VAL A 52 -21.69 -9.29 -30.12
CA VAL A 52 -20.83 -10.09 -29.24
C VAL A 52 -19.42 -9.52 -29.17
N LYS A 53 -18.85 -9.05 -30.29
CA LYS A 53 -17.54 -8.40 -30.31
C LYS A 53 -17.55 -7.10 -29.51
N LYS A 54 -18.64 -6.32 -29.60
CA LYS A 54 -18.81 -5.08 -28.86
C LYS A 54 -18.92 -5.36 -27.36
N GLU A 55 -19.79 -6.27 -26.94
CA GLU A 55 -19.94 -6.71 -25.55
C GLU A 55 -18.61 -7.23 -24.99
N PHE A 56 -17.93 -8.12 -25.71
CA PHE A 56 -16.62 -8.63 -25.31
C PHE A 56 -15.58 -7.51 -25.15
N ASN A 57 -15.59 -6.51 -26.02
CA ASN A 57 -14.67 -5.38 -25.91
C ASN A 57 -15.02 -4.47 -24.72
N GLU A 58 -16.31 -4.27 -24.43
CA GLU A 58 -16.76 -3.52 -23.25
C GLU A 58 -16.38 -4.23 -21.95
N ASP A 59 -16.57 -5.54 -21.86
CA ASP A 59 -16.15 -6.37 -20.73
C ASP A 59 -14.63 -6.34 -20.53
N LEU A 60 -13.88 -6.41 -21.63
CA LEU A 60 -12.42 -6.38 -21.62
C LEU A 60 -11.87 -5.03 -21.16
N GLU A 61 -12.47 -3.91 -21.60
CA GLU A 61 -12.09 -2.57 -21.11
C GLU A 61 -12.47 -2.38 -19.63
N THR A 62 -13.62 -2.90 -19.19
CA THR A 62 -14.02 -2.88 -17.78
C THR A 62 -13.02 -3.66 -16.92
N LEU A 63 -12.67 -4.87 -17.32
CA LEU A 63 -11.70 -5.70 -16.60
C LEU A 63 -10.31 -5.05 -16.54
N LYS A 64 -9.87 -4.42 -17.64
CA LYS A 64 -8.61 -3.66 -17.64
C LYS A 64 -8.65 -2.51 -16.63
N ALA A 65 -9.73 -1.73 -16.61
CA ALA A 65 -9.88 -0.61 -15.69
C ALA A 65 -9.87 -1.08 -14.23
N GLU A 66 -10.57 -2.17 -13.91
CA GLU A 66 -10.57 -2.77 -12.57
C GLU A 66 -9.17 -3.25 -12.16
N LEU A 67 -8.45 -3.93 -13.05
CA LEU A 67 -7.08 -4.36 -12.81
C LEU A 67 -6.12 -3.19 -12.60
N GLU A 68 -6.28 -2.09 -13.34
CA GLU A 68 -5.50 -0.87 -13.14
C GLU A 68 -5.75 -0.25 -11.77
N VAL A 69 -7.01 -0.18 -11.33
CA VAL A 69 -7.36 0.31 -9.99
C VAL A 69 -6.76 -0.58 -8.90
N LEU A 70 -6.91 -1.91 -9.01
CA LEU A 70 -6.33 -2.86 -8.05
C LEU A 70 -4.80 -2.74 -7.98
N LYS A 71 -4.15 -2.61 -9.14
CA LYS A 71 -2.70 -2.41 -9.23
C LYS A 71 -2.28 -1.08 -8.59
N SER A 72 -2.99 0.01 -8.86
CA SER A 72 -2.73 1.33 -8.27
C SER A 72 -2.87 1.30 -6.74
N ASN A 73 -3.97 0.73 -6.24
CA ASN A 73 -4.21 0.57 -4.80
C ASN A 73 -3.09 -0.25 -4.14
N ARG A 74 -2.67 -1.35 -4.77
CA ARG A 74 -1.57 -2.17 -4.28
C ARG A 74 -0.24 -1.42 -4.24
N ILE A 75 0.07 -0.61 -5.25
CA ILE A 75 1.27 0.24 -5.24
C ILE A 75 1.20 1.26 -4.10
N SER A 76 0.04 1.90 -3.89
CA SER A 76 -0.17 2.85 -2.79
C SER A 76 0.05 2.19 -1.43
N LEU A 77 -0.52 1.01 -1.20
CA LEU A 77 -0.32 0.25 0.05
C LEU A 77 1.16 -0.08 0.29
N ILE A 78 1.89 -0.52 -0.75
CA ILE A 78 3.33 -0.78 -0.63
C ILE A 78 4.10 0.49 -0.27
N GLN A 79 3.73 1.64 -0.84
CA GLN A 79 4.35 2.93 -0.53
C GLN A 79 4.06 3.37 0.91
N GLU A 80 2.83 3.20 1.39
CA GLU A 80 2.45 3.48 2.78
C GLU A 80 3.24 2.61 3.77
N LYS A 81 3.37 1.30 3.49
CA LYS A 81 4.19 0.38 4.28
C LYS A 81 5.65 0.84 4.37
N LYS A 82 6.26 1.16 3.22
CA LYS A 82 7.64 1.67 3.18
C LYS A 82 7.80 2.98 3.95
N LYS A 83 6.83 3.87 3.84
CA LYS A 83 6.82 5.15 4.56
C LYS A 83 6.72 4.94 6.07
N ALA A 84 5.83 4.05 6.54
CA ALA A 84 5.70 3.75 7.96
C ALA A 84 6.99 3.20 8.57
N ILE A 85 7.67 2.28 7.86
CA ILE A 85 9.00 1.77 8.23
C ILE A 85 10.02 2.90 8.36
N TYR A 86 10.08 3.77 7.35
CA TYR A 86 11.02 4.89 7.33
C TYR A 86 10.76 5.91 8.45
N ASP A 87 9.50 6.28 8.66
CA ASP A 87 9.09 7.25 9.67
C ASP A 87 9.40 6.72 11.09
N PHE A 88 9.10 5.44 11.34
CA PHE A 88 9.45 4.78 12.60
C PHE A 88 10.97 4.75 12.82
N TRP A 89 11.74 4.30 11.83
CA TRP A 89 13.20 4.25 11.92
C TRP A 89 13.81 5.63 12.18
N THR A 90 13.29 6.65 11.51
CA THR A 90 13.73 8.03 11.70
C THR A 90 13.41 8.53 13.10
N ALA A 91 12.24 8.20 13.64
CA ALA A 91 11.84 8.56 14.99
C ALA A 91 12.72 7.87 16.05
N VAL A 92 13.00 6.58 15.91
CA VAL A 92 13.92 5.80 16.78
C VAL A 92 15.29 6.46 16.84
N ASN A 93 15.91 6.73 15.69
CA ASN A 93 17.23 7.37 15.64
C ASN A 93 17.20 8.80 16.17
N SER A 94 16.17 9.57 15.84
CA SER A 94 16.02 10.94 16.34
C SER A 94 15.93 10.97 17.86
N TYR A 95 15.13 10.07 18.45
CA TYR A 95 14.99 9.96 19.89
C TYR A 95 16.30 9.55 20.55
N PHE A 96 16.96 8.49 20.06
CA PHE A 96 18.24 8.04 20.58
C PHE A 96 19.32 9.11 20.52
N CYS A 97 19.48 9.81 19.39
CA CYS A 97 20.42 10.92 19.26
C CYS A 97 20.13 12.04 20.26
N LYS A 98 18.85 12.27 20.59
CA LYS A 98 18.47 13.24 21.61
C LYS A 98 18.87 12.75 23.00
N LEU A 99 18.55 11.52 23.38
CA LEU A 99 19.01 10.92 24.65
C LEU A 99 20.53 11.01 24.83
N ASP A 100 21.29 10.76 23.77
CA ASP A 100 22.76 10.81 23.79
C ASP A 100 23.30 12.23 24.02
N TYR A 101 22.79 13.21 23.26
CA TYR A 101 23.08 14.63 23.42
C TYR A 101 22.73 15.11 24.83
N TYR A 102 21.65 14.59 25.37
CA TYR A 102 21.09 14.94 26.65
C TYR A 102 21.94 14.48 27.84
N LEU A 103 22.53 13.29 27.79
CA LEU A 103 23.50 12.87 28.80
C LEU A 103 24.79 13.71 28.81
N SER A 104 25.08 14.45 27.75
CA SER A 104 26.25 15.34 27.67
C SER A 104 25.94 16.83 27.89
N ALA A 105 24.66 17.19 28.07
CA ALA A 105 24.25 18.57 28.24
C ALA A 105 24.61 19.11 29.64
N GLN A 106 25.26 20.28 29.69
CA GLN A 106 25.57 20.99 30.94
C GLN A 106 24.36 21.82 31.40
N ILE A 107 23.37 21.17 32.01
CA ILE A 107 22.17 21.85 32.54
C ILE A 107 22.50 22.49 33.89
N LYS A 108 22.28 23.80 34.00
CA LYS A 108 22.70 24.64 35.14
C LYS A 108 21.53 25.15 35.97
N SER A 109 20.34 25.24 35.38
CA SER A 109 19.18 25.83 36.05
C SER A 109 17.93 24.94 36.03
N ASN A 110 17.02 25.19 36.98
CA ASN A 110 15.71 24.54 37.00
C ASN A 110 14.84 24.91 35.78
N VAL A 111 15.04 26.10 35.20
CA VAL A 111 14.33 26.54 33.99
C VAL A 111 14.79 25.70 32.79
N GLU A 112 16.10 25.60 32.59
CA GLU A 112 16.69 24.74 31.54
C GLU A 112 16.25 23.28 31.70
N LYS A 113 16.26 22.75 32.94
CA LYS A 113 15.76 21.41 33.23
C LYS A 113 14.31 21.21 32.76
N LYS A 114 13.40 22.15 33.06
CA LYS A 114 11.99 22.01 32.66
C LYS A 114 11.82 22.04 31.16
N GLU A 115 12.42 23.01 30.49
CA GLU A 115 12.36 23.13 29.02
C GLU A 115 12.91 21.88 28.35
N TYR A 116 13.98 21.34 28.92
CA TYR A 116 14.61 20.14 28.43
C TYR A 116 13.73 18.91 28.56
N LEU A 117 13.18 18.67 29.75
CA LEU A 117 12.33 17.50 29.99
C LEU A 117 11.10 17.55 29.07
N LEU A 118 10.53 18.73 28.85
CA LEU A 118 9.44 18.93 27.89
C LEU A 118 9.85 18.58 26.45
N LYS A 119 11.06 18.96 26.00
CA LYS A 119 11.55 18.59 24.67
C LYS A 119 11.76 17.08 24.53
N LEU A 120 12.19 16.42 25.60
CA LEU A 120 12.37 14.97 25.62
C LEU A 120 11.02 14.25 25.55
N ASP A 121 10.04 14.68 26.35
CA ASP A 121 8.66 14.17 26.35
C ASP A 121 8.04 14.26 24.95
N ASN A 122 8.08 15.45 24.34
CA ASN A 122 7.55 15.65 22.98
C ASN A 122 8.19 14.73 21.93
N LYS A 123 9.47 14.35 22.12
CA LYS A 123 10.17 13.45 21.20
C LYS A 123 9.79 11.99 21.44
N PHE A 124 9.55 11.61 22.69
CA PHE A 124 9.02 10.29 23.04
C PHE A 124 7.60 10.11 22.50
N ASP A 125 6.74 11.12 22.64
CA ASP A 125 5.37 11.10 22.11
C ASP A 125 5.36 10.88 20.58
N LEU A 126 6.24 11.59 19.86
CA LEU A 126 6.41 11.40 18.43
C LEU A 126 6.87 9.98 18.08
N LEU A 127 7.80 9.41 18.85
CA LEU A 127 8.24 8.03 18.66
C LEU A 127 7.09 7.05 18.89
N SER A 128 6.31 7.23 19.95
CA SER A 128 5.16 6.39 20.27
C SER A 128 4.09 6.44 19.18
N GLU A 129 3.82 7.64 18.63
CA GLU A 129 2.93 7.82 17.49
C GLU A 129 3.43 7.04 16.25
N LYS A 130 4.73 7.16 15.92
CA LYS A 130 5.29 6.47 14.74
C LYS A 130 5.38 4.96 14.93
N ALA A 131 5.62 4.47 16.15
CA ALA A 131 5.57 3.05 16.47
C ALA A 131 4.14 2.49 16.33
N SER A 132 3.14 3.23 16.81
CA SER A 132 1.74 2.85 16.65
C SER A 132 1.33 2.77 15.17
N MET A 133 1.76 3.74 14.37
CA MET A 133 1.53 3.72 12.91
C MET A 133 2.25 2.57 12.22
N PHE A 134 3.49 2.27 12.62
CA PHE A 134 4.23 1.12 12.12
C PHE A 134 3.50 -0.19 12.41
N ASN A 135 3.07 -0.40 13.66
CA ASN A 135 2.33 -1.60 14.06
C ASN A 135 0.98 -1.73 13.32
N LEU A 136 0.26 -0.62 13.15
CA LEU A 136 -1.02 -0.63 12.45
C LEU A 136 -0.87 -0.96 10.96
N VAL A 137 0.11 -0.36 10.29
CA VAL A 137 0.28 -0.50 8.83
C VAL A 137 0.89 -1.86 8.45
N LEU A 138 1.66 -2.47 9.36
CA LEU A 138 2.38 -3.72 9.14
C LEU A 138 1.86 -4.87 9.99
N TYR A 139 0.62 -4.80 10.49
CA TYR A 139 0.08 -5.78 11.44
C TYR A 139 0.12 -7.23 10.89
N GLU A 140 0.05 -7.41 9.57
CA GLU A 140 0.12 -8.72 8.91
C GLU A 140 1.56 -9.22 8.71
N GLU A 141 2.52 -8.29 8.70
CA GLU A 141 3.93 -8.58 8.41
C GLU A 141 4.80 -8.72 9.64
N ILE A 142 4.40 -8.08 10.75
CA ILE A 142 5.11 -8.13 12.03
C ILE A 142 4.80 -9.47 12.70
N ASP A 143 5.86 -10.23 12.97
CA ASP A 143 5.78 -11.42 13.80
C ASP A 143 5.98 -11.07 15.29
N ASP A 144 5.61 -12.00 16.17
CA ASP A 144 5.73 -11.86 17.63
C ASP A 144 7.18 -11.55 18.06
N GLU A 145 8.18 -12.04 17.32
CA GLU A 145 9.58 -11.75 17.59
C GLU A 145 9.92 -10.28 17.34
N THR A 146 9.47 -9.73 16.20
CA THR A 146 9.67 -8.32 15.86
C THR A 146 8.95 -7.40 16.85
N ASP A 147 7.72 -7.73 17.23
CA ASP A 147 6.99 -6.97 18.26
C ASP A 147 7.71 -7.03 19.61
N GLY A 148 8.20 -8.20 20.01
CA GLY A 148 9.04 -8.37 21.20
C GLY A 148 10.30 -7.50 21.18
N ILE A 149 11.00 -7.43 20.04
CA ILE A 149 12.19 -6.56 19.88
C ILE A 149 11.80 -5.08 20.04
N ILE A 150 10.65 -4.65 19.51
CA ILE A 150 10.17 -3.28 19.64
C ILE A 150 9.88 -2.97 21.11
N LEU A 151 9.17 -3.85 21.82
CA LEU A 151 8.89 -3.67 23.25
C LEU A 151 10.18 -3.58 24.08
N GLU A 152 11.14 -4.50 23.86
CA GLU A 152 12.44 -4.45 24.53
C GLU A 152 13.21 -3.15 24.24
N LEU A 153 13.07 -2.60 23.03
CA LEU A 153 13.68 -1.32 22.66
C LEU A 153 13.04 -0.16 23.43
N PHE A 154 11.71 -0.15 23.57
CA PHE A 154 11.00 0.83 24.39
C PHE A 154 11.41 0.76 25.86
N ASP A 155 11.63 -0.44 26.41
CA ASP A 155 12.15 -0.60 27.77
C ASP A 155 13.54 0.03 27.93
N VAL A 156 14.44 -0.20 26.96
CA VAL A 156 15.78 0.43 26.96
C VAL A 156 15.69 1.95 26.90
N PHE A 157 14.77 2.47 26.08
CA PHE A 157 14.51 3.91 26.01
C PHE A 157 13.99 4.47 27.31
N HIS A 158 13.07 3.77 27.97
CA HIS A 158 12.58 4.14 29.28
C HIS A 158 13.71 4.18 30.31
N ASP A 159 14.56 3.15 30.36
CA ASP A 159 15.71 3.08 31.27
C ASP A 159 16.70 4.24 31.04
N MET A 160 17.00 4.54 29.77
CA MET A 160 17.87 5.69 29.41
C MET A 160 17.25 7.01 29.84
N GLU A 161 15.94 7.18 29.67
CA GLU A 161 15.22 8.37 30.07
C GLU A 161 15.25 8.56 31.59
N GLN A 162 15.00 7.50 32.37
CA GLN A 162 15.09 7.55 33.83
C GLN A 162 16.50 7.91 34.29
N LEU A 163 17.53 7.34 33.65
CA LEU A 163 18.92 7.69 33.91
C LEU A 163 19.19 9.18 33.65
N ILE A 164 18.70 9.73 32.53
CA ILE A 164 18.82 11.14 32.19
C ILE A 164 18.12 12.00 33.24
N ARG A 165 16.84 11.73 33.53
CA ARG A 165 16.05 12.49 34.52
C ARG A 165 16.76 12.54 35.86
N LYS A 166 17.24 11.40 36.35
CA LYS A 166 18.00 11.32 37.61
C LYS A 166 19.28 12.14 37.55
N THR A 167 20.06 12.02 36.47
CA THR A 167 21.31 12.75 36.28
C THR A 167 21.08 14.26 36.28
N ILE A 168 20.06 14.74 35.58
CA ILE A 168 19.73 16.17 35.51
C ILE A 168 19.33 16.72 36.88
N VAL A 169 18.51 15.98 37.64
CA VAL A 169 18.13 16.38 39.00
C VAL A 169 19.37 16.57 39.88
N LEU A 170 20.32 15.64 39.81
CA LEU A 170 21.57 15.72 40.57
C LEU A 170 22.43 16.90 40.10
N LEU A 171 22.58 17.10 38.78
CA LEU A 171 23.36 18.21 38.21
C LEU A 171 22.82 19.57 38.62
N VAL A 172 21.51 19.78 38.55
CA VAL A 172 20.89 21.04 38.98
C VAL A 172 21.09 21.26 40.50
N GLY A 173 21.03 20.19 41.31
CA GLY A 173 21.30 20.26 42.75
C GLY A 173 22.74 20.68 43.10
N CYS A 174 23.72 20.40 42.22
CA CYS A 174 25.11 20.80 42.39
C CYS A 174 25.37 22.29 42.09
N HIS A 175 24.40 23.01 41.51
CA HIS A 175 24.51 24.43 41.24
C HIS A 175 23.85 25.25 42.37
N ASN A 176 24.39 26.43 42.68
CA ASN A 176 23.71 27.40 43.54
C ASN A 176 22.65 28.19 42.76
N GLU A 177 21.92 29.09 43.44
CA GLU A 177 20.89 29.92 42.80
C GLU A 177 21.46 30.82 41.67
N GLU A 178 22.76 31.10 41.70
CA GLU A 178 23.50 31.84 40.67
C GLU A 178 24.06 30.93 39.55
N GLY A 179 23.80 29.61 39.57
CA GLY A 179 24.33 28.68 38.58
C GLY A 179 25.83 28.37 38.70
N LYS A 180 26.46 28.65 39.85
CA LYS A 180 27.86 28.29 40.16
C LYS A 180 27.92 26.91 40.82
N ILE A 181 28.94 26.13 40.45
CA ILE A 181 29.18 24.78 40.96
C ILE A 181 29.57 24.85 42.45
N LYS A 182 28.83 24.14 43.31
CA LYS A 182 29.12 24.05 44.75
C LYS A 182 30.22 23.05 45.08
N ASN A 183 30.31 21.95 44.34
CA ASN A 183 31.24 20.86 44.61
C ASN A 183 31.62 20.14 43.29
N ASN A 184 32.87 20.31 42.85
CA ASN A 184 33.35 19.77 41.58
C ASN A 184 33.56 18.24 41.64
N ASP A 185 33.98 17.70 42.78
CA ASP A 185 34.25 16.27 42.93
C ASP A 185 32.95 15.45 42.83
N VAL A 186 31.87 15.95 43.46
CA VAL A 186 30.54 15.33 43.36
C VAL A 186 30.03 15.35 41.92
N LEU A 187 30.27 16.44 41.18
CA LEU A 187 29.88 16.56 39.78
C LEU A 187 30.61 15.52 38.91
N ILE A 188 31.92 15.34 39.12
CA ILE A 188 32.73 14.33 38.43
C ILE A 188 32.18 12.92 38.70
N GLU A 189 31.83 12.61 39.95
CA GLU A 189 31.28 11.31 40.32
C GLU A 189 29.92 11.03 39.67
N ILE A 190 29.02 12.03 39.64
CA ILE A 190 27.73 11.93 38.96
C ILE A 190 27.92 11.59 37.48
N TYR A 191 28.80 12.32 36.78
CA TYR A 191 29.06 12.06 35.36
C TYR A 191 29.69 10.70 35.12
N LYS A 192 30.61 10.25 35.97
CA LYS A 192 31.23 8.92 35.87
C LYS A 192 30.17 7.81 36.01
N ASN A 193 29.29 7.91 36.99
CA ASN A 193 28.23 6.93 37.23
C ASN A 193 27.19 6.92 36.10
N ALA A 194 26.81 8.10 35.60
CA ALA A 194 25.91 8.23 34.45
C ALA A 194 26.53 7.63 33.18
N THR A 195 27.82 7.90 32.92
CA THR A 195 28.55 7.37 31.76
C THR A 195 28.65 5.85 31.80
N ASN A 196 28.95 5.26 32.95
CA ASN A 196 29.01 3.80 33.08
C ASN A 196 27.65 3.15 32.80
N SER A 197 26.57 3.70 33.38
CA SER A 197 25.21 3.22 33.17
C SER A 197 24.78 3.37 31.70
N LYS A 198 25.10 4.52 31.09
CA LYS A 198 24.87 4.80 29.67
C LYS A 198 25.55 3.76 28.77
N ASN A 199 26.80 3.39 29.05
CA ASN A 199 27.53 2.43 28.24
C ASN A 199 26.85 1.06 28.21
N VAL A 200 26.34 0.59 29.35
CA VAL A 200 25.58 -0.67 29.44
C VAL A 200 24.30 -0.59 28.60
N LEU A 201 23.55 0.50 28.73
CA LEU A 201 22.31 0.69 27.96
C LEU A 201 22.58 0.84 26.46
N ASN A 202 23.65 1.52 26.07
CA ASN A 202 24.06 1.67 24.67
C ASN A 202 24.45 0.32 24.05
N GLN A 203 25.09 -0.57 24.81
CA GLN A 203 25.38 -1.91 24.33
C GLN A 203 24.09 -2.72 24.09
N LYS A 204 23.14 -2.66 25.02
CA LYS A 204 21.81 -3.31 24.87
C LYS A 204 21.06 -2.73 23.67
N TYR A 205 21.03 -1.40 23.54
CA TYR A 205 20.44 -0.69 22.39
C TYR A 205 21.05 -1.15 21.06
N SER A 206 22.38 -1.22 20.95
CA SER A 206 23.05 -1.63 19.71
C SER A 206 22.64 -3.04 19.27
N ILE A 207 22.56 -3.99 20.22
CA ILE A 207 22.14 -5.37 19.94
C ILE A 207 20.69 -5.40 19.44
N LEU A 208 19.78 -4.71 20.13
CA LEU A 208 18.37 -4.64 19.72
C LEU A 208 18.19 -3.95 18.37
N LEU A 209 18.95 -2.89 18.12
CA LEU A 209 18.90 -2.16 16.86
C LEU A 209 19.33 -3.04 15.69
N ASP A 210 20.36 -3.87 15.86
CA ASP A 210 20.80 -4.77 14.80
C ASP A 210 19.80 -5.90 14.54
N LYS A 211 19.15 -6.44 15.58
CA LYS A 211 18.02 -7.36 15.44
C LYS A 211 16.86 -6.71 14.70
N LEU A 212 16.47 -5.50 15.10
CA LEU A 212 15.37 -4.76 14.48
C LEU A 212 15.65 -4.44 13.00
N LYS A 213 16.88 -4.03 12.65
CA LYS A 213 17.28 -3.84 11.24
C LYS A 213 17.09 -5.11 10.43
N TYR A 214 17.48 -6.25 10.99
CA TYR A 214 17.34 -7.54 10.33
C TYR A 214 15.86 -7.88 10.10
N SER A 215 15.01 -7.76 11.12
CA SER A 215 13.55 -7.98 10.99
C SER A 215 12.90 -7.04 9.98
N ILE A 216 13.21 -5.74 10.04
CA ILE A 216 12.70 -4.75 9.08
C ILE A 216 13.12 -5.10 7.66
N ARG A 217 14.35 -5.59 7.46
CA ARG A 217 14.81 -6.03 6.13
C ARG A 217 13.98 -7.21 5.63
N LEU A 218 13.70 -8.20 6.47
CA LEU A 218 12.85 -9.33 6.10
C LEU A 218 11.42 -8.87 5.73
N ILE A 219 10.85 -7.92 6.48
CA ILE A 219 9.55 -7.32 6.18
C ILE A 219 9.58 -6.60 4.83
N LEU A 220 10.63 -5.82 4.55
CA LEU A 220 10.81 -5.14 3.27
C LEU A 220 10.95 -6.13 2.10
N ASP A 221 11.70 -7.22 2.29
CA ASP A 221 11.87 -8.25 1.28
C ASP A 221 10.54 -8.94 0.97
N LYS A 222 9.75 -9.30 1.99
CA LYS A 222 8.37 -9.82 1.83
C LYS A 222 7.49 -8.82 1.08
N THR A 223 7.52 -7.55 1.47
CA THR A 223 6.73 -6.47 0.84
C THR A 223 7.07 -6.30 -0.65
N ASN A 224 8.34 -6.52 -1.04
CA ASN A 224 8.79 -6.41 -2.43
C ASN A 224 8.59 -7.69 -3.26
N GLN A 225 8.47 -8.86 -2.62
CA GLN A 225 8.29 -10.16 -3.29
C GLN A 225 6.88 -10.40 -3.81
N ILE A 226 5.89 -9.64 -3.36
CA ILE A 226 4.56 -9.65 -3.96
C ILE A 226 4.70 -8.96 -5.33
N LYS A 227 5.11 -9.72 -6.35
CA LYS A 227 5.03 -9.37 -7.77
C LYS A 227 3.80 -10.04 -8.36
#